data_AF-A0A178UZP0-F1
#
_entry.id   AF-A0A178UZP0-F1
#
_cell.length_a   1.000
_cell.length_b   1.000
_cell.length_c   1.000
_cell.angle_alpha   90.00
_cell.angle_beta   90.00
_cell.angle_gamma   90.00
#
_symmetry.space_group_name_H-M   'P 1'
#
loop_
_entity.id
_entity.type
_entity.pdbx_description
1 polymer ?
#
loop_
_entity_poly.entity_id
_entity_poly.type
_entity_poly.pdbx_seq_one_letter_code
_entity_poly.pdbx_strand_id
1 'polypeptide(L)'
;MVFKFLLHPHAWLRNKSCRLLNLYFEALAGRKRPECRTLVADSLLEKPSSLFMVAVSLCFQLKEQPTTGNIDVDLLTANIVFAVSSLHSLIGQFDQATHNRFWSSLGEDEQVVFLKAFEVLDAGKGRSTFLALTSGKRTENGDDDVRNVMIGSLLKRMGKIALDMESVQMRVMFNVYKSFASQLNQEECRLYAYKILLPLYKVCEGYTGKIITDELKQLAEEVRDSIRDKSLGNKMFVEVYSEIRNSLRTKRDKRKREEKLMAVVNPERNAKRKLRLASKNKANKKRRMTSMKLSRWACS
;
A
#
# COMPACT_ATOMS: atom_id res chain seq x y z
N MET A 1 -3.27 -19.74 16.30
CA MET A 1 -2.35 -19.14 15.30
C MET A 1 -1.96 -17.74 15.72
N VAL A 2 -0.68 -17.51 15.98
CA VAL A 2 -0.11 -16.28 16.58
C VAL A 2 -0.44 -15.01 15.80
N PHE A 3 -0.58 -15.10 14.47
CA PHE A 3 -0.94 -13.96 13.63
C PHE A 3 -2.36 -13.41 13.84
N LYS A 4 -3.26 -14.16 14.49
CA LYS A 4 -4.60 -13.65 14.87
C LYS A 4 -4.50 -12.48 15.86
N PHE A 5 -3.43 -12.41 16.63
CA PHE A 5 -3.19 -11.33 17.59
C PHE A 5 -2.63 -10.06 16.95
N LEU A 6 -2.32 -10.06 15.65
CA LEU A 6 -1.85 -8.86 14.96
C LEU A 6 -2.92 -7.74 14.93
N LEU A 7 -4.20 -8.08 15.04
CA LEU A 7 -5.31 -7.13 15.10
C LEU A 7 -5.88 -6.98 16.52
N HIS A 8 -5.18 -7.48 17.54
CA HIS A 8 -5.67 -7.45 18.91
C HIS A 8 -5.72 -6.01 19.46
N PRO A 9 -6.69 -5.62 20.31
CA PRO A 9 -6.78 -4.27 20.87
C PRO A 9 -5.55 -3.82 21.66
N HIS A 10 -4.91 -4.75 22.39
CA HIS A 10 -3.70 -4.46 23.18
C HIS A 10 -2.43 -4.35 22.31
N ALA A 11 -1.76 -3.19 22.38
CA ALA A 11 -0.52 -2.90 21.65
C ALA A 11 0.64 -3.84 22.00
N TRP A 12 0.79 -4.23 23.27
CA TRP A 12 1.83 -5.16 23.70
C TRP A 12 1.71 -6.53 23.02
N LEU A 13 0.49 -7.08 22.94
CA LEU A 13 0.24 -8.34 22.23
C LEU A 13 0.59 -8.20 20.75
N ARG A 14 0.14 -7.11 20.09
CA ARG A 14 0.47 -6.87 18.67
C ARG A 14 1.98 -6.85 18.42
N ASN A 15 2.73 -6.15 19.28
CA ASN A 15 4.20 -6.05 19.15
C ASN A 15 4.88 -7.41 19.35
N LYS A 16 4.52 -8.15 20.40
CA LYS A 16 5.05 -9.50 20.64
C LYS A 16 4.72 -10.44 19.49
N SER A 17 3.49 -10.42 18.98
CA SER A 17 3.10 -11.22 17.82
C SER A 17 3.85 -10.83 16.55
N CYS A 18 4.14 -9.54 16.34
CA CYS A 18 4.92 -9.07 15.20
C CYS A 18 6.39 -9.58 15.27
N ARG A 19 7.00 -9.55 16.46
CA ARG A 19 8.35 -10.12 16.68
C ARG A 19 8.39 -11.63 16.51
N LEU A 20 7.41 -12.35 17.07
CA LEU A 20 7.32 -13.81 16.90
C LEU A 20 7.11 -14.20 15.43
N LEU A 21 6.31 -13.42 14.70
CA LEU A 21 6.12 -13.62 13.26
C LEU A 21 7.43 -13.40 12.49
N ASN A 22 8.23 -12.41 12.89
CA ASN A 22 9.53 -12.15 12.26
C ASN A 22 10.49 -13.32 12.47
N LEU A 23 10.65 -13.80 13.70
CA LEU A 23 11.46 -14.99 14.00
C LEU A 23 11.00 -16.23 13.21
N TYR A 24 9.68 -16.38 13.05
CA TYR A 24 9.11 -17.44 12.23
C TYR A 24 9.50 -17.30 10.76
N PHE A 25 9.41 -16.09 10.19
CA PHE A 25 9.82 -15.83 8.81
C PHE A 25 11.33 -16.01 8.59
N GLU A 26 12.16 -15.61 9.54
CA GLU A 26 13.61 -15.83 9.49
C GLU A 26 13.95 -17.32 9.52
N ALA A 27 13.29 -18.09 10.40
CA ALA A 27 13.46 -19.54 10.46
C ALA A 27 13.04 -20.23 9.15
N LEU A 28 11.96 -19.75 8.51
CA LEU A 28 11.55 -20.24 7.19
C LEU A 28 12.56 -19.86 6.09
N ALA A 29 13.11 -18.66 6.13
CA ALA A 29 14.10 -18.18 5.16
C ALA A 29 15.48 -18.87 5.30
N GLY A 30 15.87 -19.24 6.53
CA GLY A 30 17.17 -19.85 6.85
C GLY A 30 17.31 -21.33 6.51
N ARG A 31 16.21 -22.05 6.23
CA ARG A 31 16.27 -23.43 5.70
C ARG A 31 16.76 -23.39 4.25
N LYS A 32 18.06 -23.67 4.04
CA LYS A 32 18.76 -23.60 2.74
C LYS A 32 18.02 -24.39 1.63
N ARG A 33 17.78 -23.70 0.49
CA ARG A 33 17.18 -24.15 -0.78
C ARG A 33 17.99 -25.29 -1.47
N PRO A 34 17.30 -26.12 -2.28
CA PRO A 34 17.24 -25.84 -3.71
C PRO A 34 15.81 -25.46 -4.08
N GLU A 35 15.65 -24.35 -4.82
CA GLU A 35 14.37 -23.87 -5.35
C GLU A 35 13.37 -23.32 -4.32
N CYS A 36 12.91 -22.09 -4.51
CA CYS A 36 11.84 -21.46 -3.73
C CYS A 36 10.45 -22.08 -3.98
N ARG A 37 10.38 -23.36 -4.37
CA ARG A 37 9.23 -23.96 -5.03
C ARG A 37 8.35 -24.82 -4.12
N THR A 38 8.79 -25.15 -2.89
CA THR A 38 8.12 -26.16 -2.05
C THR A 38 8.09 -25.85 -0.55
N LEU A 39 8.43 -24.63 -0.12
CA LEU A 39 8.58 -24.28 1.31
C LEU A 39 7.26 -24.20 2.11
N VAL A 40 6.13 -24.37 1.45
CA VAL A 40 4.83 -23.99 2.00
C VAL A 40 4.07 -25.19 2.57
N ALA A 41 4.44 -26.43 2.17
CA ALA A 41 3.72 -27.67 2.45
C ALA A 41 3.68 -28.14 3.93
N ASP A 42 4.47 -27.54 4.83
CA ASP A 42 4.52 -27.92 6.26
C ASP A 42 4.48 -26.70 7.20
N SER A 43 4.03 -25.55 6.70
CA SER A 43 4.16 -24.26 7.40
C SER A 43 2.81 -23.75 7.93
N LEU A 44 2.80 -23.06 9.07
CA LEU A 44 1.60 -22.42 9.65
C LEU A 44 0.92 -21.39 8.72
N LEU A 45 1.61 -21.00 7.63
CA LEU A 45 1.17 -20.05 6.62
C LEU A 45 1.13 -20.71 5.23
N GLU A 46 0.83 -22.01 5.18
CA GLU A 46 0.68 -22.77 3.94
C GLU A 46 -0.39 -22.16 3.01
N LYS A 47 -1.42 -21.59 3.62
CA LYS A 47 -2.61 -21.11 2.92
C LYS A 47 -2.41 -19.68 2.41
N PRO A 48 -2.64 -19.42 1.10
CA PRO A 48 -2.64 -18.07 0.53
C PRO A 48 -3.52 -17.08 1.30
N SER A 49 -4.68 -17.54 1.77
CA SER A 49 -5.62 -16.76 2.58
C SER A 49 -5.01 -16.24 3.88
N SER A 50 -4.18 -17.07 4.52
CA SER A 50 -3.50 -16.73 5.77
C SER A 50 -2.39 -15.72 5.55
N LEU A 51 -1.58 -15.88 4.49
CA LEU A 51 -0.56 -14.90 4.10
C LEU A 51 -1.17 -13.55 3.74
N PHE A 52 -2.28 -13.54 3.02
CA PHE A 52 -3.00 -12.30 2.71
C PHE A 52 -3.52 -11.63 3.98
N MET A 53 -4.17 -12.36 4.88
CA MET A 53 -4.58 -11.84 6.20
C MET A 53 -3.42 -11.24 6.99
N VAL A 54 -2.26 -11.90 6.99
CA VAL A 54 -1.04 -11.41 7.67
C VAL A 54 -0.57 -10.10 7.06
N ALA A 55 -0.42 -10.03 5.73
CA ALA A 55 0.02 -8.82 5.03
C ALA A 55 -0.93 -7.64 5.28
N VAL A 56 -2.25 -7.89 5.23
CA VAL A 56 -3.27 -6.89 5.56
C VAL A 56 -3.17 -6.44 7.02
N SER A 57 -2.99 -7.38 7.94
CA SER A 57 -2.90 -7.08 9.37
C SER A 57 -1.67 -6.25 9.71
N LEU A 58 -0.53 -6.52 9.08
CA LEU A 58 0.69 -5.71 9.23
C LEU A 58 0.49 -4.28 8.70
N CYS A 59 -0.15 -4.12 7.54
CA CYS A 59 -0.50 -2.79 7.02
C CYS A 59 -1.47 -2.04 7.94
N PHE A 60 -2.43 -2.75 8.55
CA PHE A 60 -3.35 -2.16 9.52
C PHE A 60 -2.61 -1.71 10.78
N GLN A 61 -1.72 -2.54 11.33
CA GLN A 61 -0.91 -2.17 12.49
C GLN A 61 -0.07 -0.92 12.24
N LEU A 62 0.60 -0.86 11.09
CA LEU A 62 1.44 0.29 10.76
C LEU A 62 0.64 1.60 10.70
N LYS A 63 -0.64 1.50 10.30
CA LYS A 63 -1.56 2.64 10.29
C LYS A 63 -2.03 3.02 11.71
N GLU A 64 -2.38 2.05 12.54
CA GLU A 64 -3.01 2.29 13.85
C GLU A 64 -2.02 2.47 15.01
N GLN A 65 -0.74 2.13 14.85
CA GLN A 65 0.25 2.38 15.89
C GLN A 65 0.52 3.88 16.00
N PRO A 66 0.13 4.52 17.13
CA PRO A 66 0.49 5.90 17.39
C PRO A 66 2.00 5.96 17.66
N THR A 67 2.57 7.10 17.36
CA THR A 67 3.98 7.54 17.38
C THR A 67 4.74 7.38 18.71
N THR A 68 4.25 6.55 19.63
CA THR A 68 4.68 6.47 21.03
C THR A 68 5.61 5.31 21.33
N GLY A 69 5.76 4.34 20.42
CA GLY A 69 6.75 3.27 20.52
C GLY A 69 7.84 3.44 19.46
N ASN A 70 9.07 3.03 19.78
CA ASN A 70 10.15 2.95 18.79
C ASN A 70 9.73 1.92 17.73
N ILE A 71 9.23 2.39 16.59
CA ILE A 71 8.80 1.53 15.48
C ILE A 71 10.06 0.92 14.87
N ASP A 72 10.17 -0.39 14.95
CA ASP A 72 11.25 -1.13 14.30
C ASP A 72 10.98 -1.19 12.79
N VAL A 73 11.61 -0.25 12.06
CA VAL A 73 11.43 -0.08 10.62
C VAL A 73 11.89 -1.33 9.87
N ASP A 74 13.00 -1.93 10.27
CA ASP A 74 13.60 -3.06 9.58
C ASP A 74 12.77 -4.32 9.79
N LEU A 75 12.33 -4.59 11.03
CA LEU A 75 11.46 -5.72 11.34
C LEU A 75 10.12 -5.65 10.58
N LEU A 76 9.47 -4.47 10.57
CA LEU A 76 8.21 -4.31 9.85
C LEU A 76 8.40 -4.40 8.33
N THR A 77 9.48 -3.83 7.80
CA THR A 77 9.82 -3.95 6.39
C THR A 77 10.01 -5.42 6.02
N ALA A 78 10.83 -6.16 6.76
CA ALA A 78 11.09 -7.57 6.52
C ALA A 78 9.81 -8.41 6.57
N ASN A 79 8.97 -8.21 7.58
CA ASN A 79 7.71 -8.94 7.73
C ASN A 79 6.74 -8.69 6.58
N ILE A 80 6.57 -7.43 6.18
CA ILE A 80 5.67 -7.08 5.07
C ILE A 80 6.21 -7.63 3.75
N VAL A 81 7.51 -7.46 3.47
CA VAL A 81 8.15 -7.97 2.27
C VAL A 81 7.99 -9.49 2.19
N PHE A 82 8.30 -10.22 3.25
CA PHE A 82 8.14 -11.68 3.27
C PHE A 82 6.69 -12.07 2.99
N ALA A 83 5.73 -11.50 3.72
CA ALA A 83 4.31 -11.87 3.55
C ALA A 83 3.79 -11.59 2.13
N VAL A 84 4.12 -10.44 1.54
CA VAL A 84 3.66 -10.06 0.20
C VAL A 84 4.39 -10.86 -0.89
N SER A 85 5.70 -11.06 -0.78
CA SER A 85 6.47 -11.87 -1.73
C SER A 85 6.03 -13.33 -1.71
N SER A 86 5.89 -13.94 -0.53
CA SER A 86 5.40 -15.31 -0.41
C SER A 86 3.99 -15.46 -0.97
N LEU A 87 3.10 -14.48 -0.72
CA LEU A 87 1.76 -14.49 -1.30
C LEU A 87 1.79 -14.39 -2.83
N HIS A 88 2.59 -13.48 -3.39
CA HIS A 88 2.75 -13.31 -4.84
C HIS A 88 3.24 -14.59 -5.51
N SER A 89 4.29 -15.22 -4.94
CA SER A 89 4.83 -16.48 -5.45
C SER A 89 3.84 -17.62 -5.34
N LEU A 90 3.15 -17.75 -4.21
CA LEU A 90 2.23 -18.86 -3.96
C LEU A 90 1.02 -18.79 -4.89
N ILE A 91 0.38 -17.62 -5.02
CA ILE A 91 -0.75 -17.45 -5.96
C ILE A 91 -0.28 -17.70 -7.39
N GLY A 92 0.89 -17.19 -7.79
CA GLY A 92 1.44 -17.41 -9.12
C GLY A 92 1.65 -18.90 -9.45
N GLN A 93 2.07 -19.71 -8.48
CA GLN A 93 2.19 -21.16 -8.63
C GLN A 93 0.82 -21.83 -8.77
N PHE A 94 -0.15 -21.45 -7.94
CA PHE A 94 -1.51 -21.99 -8.04
C PHE A 94 -2.21 -21.61 -9.35
N ASP A 95 -2.06 -20.38 -9.84
CA ASP A 95 -2.66 -19.95 -11.11
C ASP A 95 -2.12 -20.76 -12.29
N GLN A 96 -0.80 -21.04 -12.29
CA GLN A 96 -0.18 -21.92 -13.28
C GLN A 96 -0.70 -23.36 -13.20
N ALA A 97 -0.84 -23.90 -11.98
CA ALA A 97 -1.31 -25.27 -11.76
C ALA A 97 -2.82 -25.46 -12.03
N THR A 98 -3.64 -24.43 -11.79
CA THR A 98 -5.11 -24.51 -11.88
C THR A 98 -5.69 -23.89 -13.15
N HIS A 99 -4.84 -23.45 -14.09
CA HIS A 99 -5.24 -22.74 -15.31
C HIS A 99 -6.14 -21.52 -15.02
N ASN A 100 -5.70 -20.62 -14.12
CA ASN A 100 -6.41 -19.41 -13.69
C ASN A 100 -7.75 -19.68 -12.97
N ARG A 101 -7.88 -20.82 -12.28
CA ARG A 101 -9.04 -21.15 -11.43
C ARG A 101 -8.70 -21.13 -9.94
N PHE A 102 -7.68 -20.35 -9.55
CA PHE A 102 -7.21 -20.26 -8.18
C PHE A 102 -8.33 -20.12 -7.15
N TRP A 103 -9.26 -19.19 -7.35
CA TRP A 103 -10.35 -18.96 -6.39
C TRP A 103 -11.25 -20.19 -6.23
N SER A 104 -11.67 -20.79 -7.34
CA SER A 104 -12.57 -21.95 -7.35
C SER A 104 -11.92 -23.22 -6.78
N SER A 105 -10.59 -23.30 -6.77
CA SER A 105 -9.89 -24.42 -6.12
C SER A 105 -9.77 -24.30 -4.60
N LEU A 106 -10.08 -23.13 -4.02
CA LEU A 106 -10.02 -22.94 -2.57
C LEU A 106 -11.26 -23.52 -1.88
N GLY A 107 -11.06 -24.19 -0.75
CA GLY A 107 -12.15 -24.58 0.15
C GLY A 107 -12.90 -23.37 0.72
N GLU A 108 -14.16 -23.57 1.11
CA GLU A 108 -15.05 -22.49 1.59
C GLU A 108 -14.45 -21.71 2.77
N ASP A 109 -13.83 -22.40 3.72
CA ASP A 109 -13.17 -21.78 4.88
C ASP A 109 -12.06 -20.80 4.46
N GLU A 110 -11.31 -21.11 3.40
CA GLU A 110 -10.25 -20.23 2.91
C GLU A 110 -10.79 -19.01 2.18
N GLN A 111 -11.86 -19.19 1.41
CA GLN A 111 -12.56 -18.09 0.75
C GLN A 111 -13.10 -17.09 1.79
N VAL A 112 -13.68 -17.58 2.89
CA VAL A 112 -14.17 -16.73 3.99
C VAL A 112 -13.02 -15.91 4.60
N VAL A 113 -11.86 -16.51 4.84
CA VAL A 113 -10.69 -15.82 5.37
C VAL A 113 -10.20 -14.73 4.41
N PHE A 114 -10.19 -14.98 3.10
CA PHE A 114 -9.87 -13.98 2.09
C PHE A 114 -10.83 -12.79 2.09
N LEU A 115 -12.13 -13.04 2.16
CA LEU A 115 -13.14 -11.98 2.19
C LEU A 115 -13.01 -11.13 3.45
N LYS A 116 -12.73 -11.75 4.59
CA LYS A 116 -12.44 -11.06 5.85
C LYS A 116 -11.18 -10.19 5.75
N ALA A 117 -10.16 -10.63 5.00
CA ALA A 117 -8.97 -9.83 4.74
C ALA A 117 -9.31 -8.56 3.96
N PHE A 118 -10.14 -8.67 2.93
CA PHE A 118 -10.57 -7.52 2.15
C PHE A 118 -11.36 -6.50 2.97
N GLU A 119 -12.17 -6.95 3.94
CA GLU A 119 -12.88 -6.06 4.88
C GLU A 119 -11.92 -5.19 5.70
N VAL A 120 -10.80 -5.76 6.15
CA VAL A 120 -9.76 -5.01 6.88
C VAL A 120 -8.95 -4.11 5.91
N LEU A 121 -8.73 -4.57 4.68
CA LEU A 121 -7.85 -3.92 3.70
C LEU A 121 -8.47 -2.70 3.00
N ASP A 122 -9.71 -2.77 2.52
CA ASP A 122 -10.39 -1.64 1.88
C ASP A 122 -11.91 -1.90 1.79
N ALA A 123 -12.73 -0.96 2.27
CA ALA A 123 -14.18 -1.13 2.38
C ALA A 123 -14.95 -0.98 1.05
N GLY A 124 -14.33 -1.19 -0.12
CA GLY A 124 -15.04 -0.94 -1.38
C GLY A 124 -14.40 -1.56 -2.61
N LYS A 125 -13.62 -0.76 -3.34
CA LYS A 125 -13.29 -1.06 -4.75
C LYS A 125 -12.45 -2.33 -4.97
N GLY A 126 -11.53 -2.63 -4.05
CA GLY A 126 -10.71 -3.84 -4.14
C GLY A 126 -11.55 -5.12 -4.01
N ARG A 127 -12.39 -5.18 -2.97
CA ARG A 127 -13.31 -6.30 -2.71
C ARG A 127 -14.31 -6.47 -3.87
N SER A 128 -14.88 -5.39 -4.39
CA SER A 128 -15.85 -5.49 -5.48
C SER A 128 -15.23 -6.00 -6.77
N THR A 129 -14.04 -5.53 -7.14
CA THR A 129 -13.32 -6.02 -8.34
C THR A 129 -12.92 -7.48 -8.16
N PHE A 130 -12.44 -7.84 -6.97
CA PHE A 130 -12.11 -9.22 -6.63
C PHE A 130 -13.33 -10.15 -6.79
N LEU A 131 -14.45 -9.81 -6.17
CA LEU A 131 -15.69 -10.60 -6.25
C LEU A 131 -16.20 -10.76 -7.69
N ALA A 132 -16.08 -9.72 -8.52
CA ALA A 132 -16.49 -9.78 -9.93
C ALA A 132 -15.65 -10.78 -10.74
N LEU A 133 -14.33 -10.79 -10.53
CA LEU A 133 -13.43 -11.74 -11.19
C LEU A 133 -13.70 -13.18 -10.76
N THR A 134 -13.97 -13.39 -9.47
CA THR A 134 -14.19 -14.71 -8.91
C THR A 134 -15.59 -15.27 -9.19
N SER A 135 -16.57 -14.43 -9.55
CA SER A 135 -17.94 -14.84 -9.88
C SER A 135 -18.15 -15.21 -11.36
N GLY A 136 -17.09 -15.29 -12.16
CA GLY A 136 -17.16 -15.59 -13.59
C GLY A 136 -17.71 -14.46 -14.48
N LYS A 137 -18.04 -13.29 -13.91
CA LYS A 137 -18.36 -12.07 -14.69
C LYS A 137 -17.05 -11.42 -15.10
N ARG A 138 -16.49 -11.88 -16.23
CA ARG A 138 -15.36 -11.18 -16.84
C ARG A 138 -15.78 -9.75 -17.14
N THR A 139 -15.12 -8.79 -16.52
CA THR A 139 -15.20 -7.39 -16.94
C THR A 139 -14.66 -7.28 -18.36
N GLU A 140 -15.29 -6.45 -19.21
CA GLU A 140 -14.90 -6.22 -20.62
C GLU A 140 -13.43 -5.79 -20.78
N ASN A 141 -12.80 -5.30 -19.70
CA ASN A 141 -11.36 -5.07 -19.60
C ASN A 141 -10.65 -6.33 -19.05
N GLY A 142 -10.46 -7.33 -19.90
CA GLY A 142 -9.93 -8.65 -19.54
C GLY A 142 -8.42 -8.72 -19.29
N ASP A 143 -7.90 -7.99 -18.30
CA ASP A 143 -6.47 -8.05 -17.90
C ASP A 143 -6.24 -8.10 -16.36
N ASP A 144 -7.30 -7.99 -15.55
CA ASP A 144 -7.18 -8.05 -14.09
C ASP A 144 -7.10 -9.52 -13.61
N ASP A 145 -5.87 -10.04 -13.54
CA ASP A 145 -5.52 -11.28 -12.84
C ASP A 145 -5.89 -11.20 -11.33
N VAL A 146 -6.33 -12.32 -10.74
CA VAL A 146 -6.67 -12.40 -9.31
C VAL A 146 -5.47 -11.97 -8.45
N ARG A 147 -4.28 -12.43 -8.82
CA ARG A 147 -3.01 -12.03 -8.20
C ARG A 147 -2.80 -10.51 -8.29
N ASN A 148 -3.07 -9.91 -9.45
CA ASN A 148 -2.95 -8.46 -9.67
C ASN A 148 -3.90 -7.65 -8.80
N VAL A 149 -5.12 -8.14 -8.57
CA VAL A 149 -6.09 -7.48 -7.67
C VAL A 149 -5.67 -7.62 -6.21
N MET A 150 -5.26 -8.81 -5.78
CA MET A 150 -4.83 -9.03 -4.40
C MET A 150 -3.59 -8.21 -4.04
N ILE A 151 -2.48 -8.43 -4.74
CA ILE A 151 -1.22 -7.71 -4.49
C ILE A 151 -1.41 -6.22 -4.81
N GLY A 152 -2.14 -5.88 -5.87
CA GLY A 152 -2.42 -4.49 -6.21
C GLY A 152 -3.22 -3.74 -5.15
N SER A 153 -4.18 -4.40 -4.50
CA SER A 153 -4.95 -3.79 -3.41
C SER A 153 -4.08 -3.51 -2.17
N LEU A 154 -3.15 -4.43 -1.84
CA LEU A 154 -2.14 -4.23 -0.80
C LEU A 154 -1.22 -3.05 -1.13
N LEU A 155 -0.60 -3.05 -2.31
CA LEU A 155 0.31 -1.98 -2.74
C LEU A 155 -0.38 -0.61 -2.75
N LYS A 156 -1.66 -0.57 -3.16
CA LYS A 156 -2.47 0.65 -3.12
C LYS A 156 -2.75 1.10 -1.69
N ARG A 157 -3.03 0.18 -0.76
CA ARG A 157 -3.19 0.52 0.67
C ARG A 157 -1.88 1.04 1.25
N MET A 158 -0.75 0.40 0.95
CA MET A 158 0.58 0.86 1.35
C MET A 158 0.86 2.28 0.84
N GLY A 159 0.49 2.57 -0.42
CA GLY A 159 0.67 3.91 -0.99
C GLY A 159 -0.19 4.97 -0.31
N LYS A 160 -1.41 4.62 0.12
CA LYS A 160 -2.24 5.51 0.97
C LYS A 160 -1.56 5.75 2.32
N ILE A 161 -1.10 4.69 2.99
CA ILE A 161 -0.40 4.79 4.29
C ILE A 161 0.83 5.70 4.16
N ALA A 162 1.66 5.50 3.14
CA ALA A 162 2.86 6.29 2.91
C ALA A 162 2.56 7.80 2.76
N LEU A 163 1.46 8.17 2.09
CA LEU A 163 1.12 9.57 1.83
C LEU A 163 0.30 10.21 2.96
N ASP A 164 -0.50 9.42 3.67
CA ASP A 164 -1.45 9.91 4.66
C ASP A 164 -0.88 9.95 6.08
N MET A 165 0.10 9.08 6.40
CA MET A 165 0.70 8.94 7.74
C MET A 165 1.98 9.77 7.91
N GLU A 166 2.76 9.47 8.96
CA GLU A 166 3.98 10.17 9.33
C GLU A 166 5.23 9.63 8.61
N SER A 167 6.37 10.27 8.88
CA SER A 167 7.67 9.99 8.25
C SER A 167 8.12 8.54 8.39
N VAL A 168 7.88 7.92 9.54
CA VAL A 168 8.33 6.55 9.84
C VAL A 168 7.55 5.54 8.99
N GLN A 169 6.23 5.66 8.89
CA GLN A 169 5.42 4.79 8.05
C GLN A 169 5.79 4.94 6.58
N MET A 170 6.04 6.17 6.12
CA MET A 170 6.52 6.44 4.75
C MET A 170 7.83 5.69 4.47
N ARG A 171 8.80 5.76 5.40
CA ARG A 171 10.08 5.05 5.30
C ARG A 171 9.90 3.54 5.18
N VAL A 172 9.08 2.93 6.05
CA VAL A 172 8.76 1.49 5.97
C VAL A 172 8.19 1.14 4.60
N MET A 173 7.20 1.89 4.10
CA MET A 173 6.55 1.58 2.82
C MET A 173 7.52 1.71 1.62
N PHE A 174 8.42 2.69 1.62
CA PHE A 174 9.41 2.83 0.55
C PHE A 174 10.45 1.71 0.57
N ASN A 175 10.90 1.30 1.76
CA ASN A 175 11.78 0.14 1.89
C ASN A 175 11.08 -1.15 1.44
N VAL A 176 9.78 -1.31 1.76
CA VAL A 176 8.97 -2.44 1.27
C VAL A 176 8.92 -2.42 -0.26
N TYR A 177 8.66 -1.27 -0.89
CA TYR A 177 8.63 -1.17 -2.36
C TYR A 177 9.97 -1.52 -3.01
N LYS A 178 11.09 -1.04 -2.45
CA LYS A 178 12.43 -1.34 -2.93
C LYS A 178 12.70 -2.85 -2.88
N SER A 179 12.51 -3.45 -1.70
CA SER A 179 12.81 -4.86 -1.46
C SER A 179 11.85 -5.79 -2.22
N PHE A 180 10.56 -5.47 -2.26
CA PHE A 180 9.58 -6.25 -3.02
C PHE A 180 9.88 -6.20 -4.53
N ALA A 181 10.10 -5.01 -5.10
CA ALA A 181 10.40 -4.87 -6.52
C ALA A 181 11.69 -5.57 -6.95
N SER A 182 12.70 -5.66 -6.06
CA SER A 182 13.93 -6.40 -6.34
C SER A 182 13.76 -7.93 -6.42
N GLN A 183 12.64 -8.46 -5.92
CA GLN A 183 12.34 -9.91 -5.94
C GLN A 183 11.45 -10.30 -7.14
N LEU A 184 10.96 -9.33 -7.91
CA LEU A 184 10.10 -9.56 -9.06
C LEU A 184 10.91 -9.61 -10.35
N ASN A 185 10.42 -10.38 -11.32
CA ASN A 185 10.89 -10.24 -12.70
C ASN A 185 10.30 -8.97 -13.36
N GLN A 186 10.80 -8.62 -14.55
CA GLN A 186 10.42 -7.38 -15.23
C GLN A 186 8.93 -7.30 -15.56
N GLU A 187 8.33 -8.40 -16.03
CA GLU A 187 6.91 -8.45 -16.40
C GLU A 187 6.00 -8.37 -15.17
N GLU A 188 6.35 -9.07 -14.09
CA GLU A 188 5.63 -8.98 -12.82
C GLU A 188 5.74 -7.58 -12.21
N CYS A 189 6.92 -6.97 -12.28
CA CYS A 189 7.14 -5.61 -11.80
C CYS A 189 6.26 -4.61 -12.57
N ARG A 190 6.11 -4.80 -13.89
CA ARG A 190 5.25 -3.97 -14.75
C ARG A 190 3.80 -3.93 -14.27
N LEU A 191 3.23 -5.07 -13.86
CA LEU A 191 1.85 -5.17 -13.36
C LEU A 191 1.58 -4.32 -12.11
N TYR A 192 2.64 -4.10 -11.32
CA TYR A 192 2.59 -3.35 -10.07
C TYR A 192 3.17 -1.94 -10.17
N ALA A 193 3.89 -1.64 -11.25
CA ALA A 193 4.68 -0.42 -11.43
C ALA A 193 3.88 0.85 -11.14
N TYR A 194 2.69 1.00 -11.73
CA TYR A 194 1.85 2.18 -11.49
C TYR A 194 1.53 2.36 -10.00
N LYS A 195 1.22 1.27 -9.30
CA LYS A 195 0.80 1.29 -7.88
C LYS A 195 1.98 1.62 -6.95
N ILE A 196 3.19 1.16 -7.30
CA ILE A 196 4.43 1.40 -6.55
C ILE A 196 5.00 2.80 -6.85
N LEU A 197 5.05 3.21 -8.13
CA LEU A 197 5.66 4.47 -8.55
C LEU A 197 4.79 5.70 -8.25
N LEU A 198 3.46 5.56 -8.20
CA LEU A 198 2.57 6.69 -7.90
C LEU A 198 2.87 7.41 -6.58
N PRO A 199 3.02 6.74 -5.42
CA PRO A 199 3.38 7.41 -4.18
C PRO A 199 4.80 8.02 -4.24
N LEU A 200 5.77 7.33 -4.85
CA LEU A 200 7.14 7.84 -5.03
C LEU A 200 7.15 9.12 -5.88
N TYR A 201 6.47 9.11 -7.03
CA TYR A 201 6.28 10.26 -7.92
C TYR A 201 5.73 11.46 -7.14
N LYS A 202 4.70 11.27 -6.33
CA LYS A 202 4.11 12.36 -5.56
C LYS A 202 5.06 12.97 -4.53
N VAL A 203 5.95 12.16 -3.93
CA VAL A 203 6.95 12.66 -2.99
C VAL A 203 8.06 13.40 -3.72
N CYS A 204 8.66 12.79 -4.75
CA CYS A 204 9.74 13.40 -5.52
C CYS A 204 9.32 14.75 -6.14
N GLU A 205 8.09 14.83 -6.66
CA GLU A 205 7.57 16.02 -7.34
C GLU A 205 6.84 17.00 -6.40
N GLY A 206 6.78 16.72 -5.10
CA GLY A 206 6.14 17.60 -4.11
C GLY A 206 4.61 17.70 -4.20
N TYR A 207 3.93 16.69 -4.77
CA TYR A 207 2.47 16.64 -4.89
C TYR A 207 1.73 16.03 -3.68
N THR A 208 2.40 15.87 -2.54
CA THR A 208 1.79 15.31 -1.31
C THR A 208 0.94 16.30 -0.54
N GLY A 209 1.14 17.61 -0.72
CA GLY A 209 0.44 18.65 0.02
C GLY A 209 0.85 18.76 1.49
N LYS A 210 1.95 18.10 1.89
CA LYS A 210 2.57 18.17 3.22
C LYS A 210 4.05 18.52 3.06
N ILE A 211 4.65 19.04 4.12
CA ILE A 211 6.11 19.25 4.18
C ILE A 211 6.75 17.88 4.42
N ILE A 212 7.65 17.48 3.53
CA ILE A 212 8.41 16.24 3.61
C ILE A 212 9.87 16.64 3.84
N THR A 213 10.57 15.91 4.72
CA THR A 213 11.99 16.13 4.98
C THR A 213 12.83 15.76 3.76
N ASP A 214 13.96 16.42 3.58
CA ASP A 214 14.85 16.16 2.44
C ASP A 214 15.35 14.70 2.43
N GLU A 215 15.61 14.12 3.60
CA GLU A 215 15.97 12.70 3.75
C GLU A 215 14.94 11.74 3.14
N LEU A 216 13.65 11.99 3.38
CA LEU A 216 12.58 11.13 2.86
C LEU A 216 12.38 11.32 1.36
N LYS A 217 12.60 12.54 0.88
CA LYS A 217 12.57 12.83 -0.56
C LYS A 217 13.73 12.12 -1.26
N GLN A 218 14.93 12.18 -0.69
CA GLN A 218 16.09 11.46 -1.18
C GLN A 218 15.83 9.94 -1.19
N LEU A 219 15.28 9.38 -0.10
CA LEU A 219 14.89 7.97 -0.07
C LEU A 219 13.89 7.61 -1.19
N ALA A 220 12.90 8.46 -1.45
CA ALA A 220 11.94 8.23 -2.53
C ALA A 220 12.61 8.23 -3.91
N GLU A 221 13.55 9.15 -4.15
CA GLU A 221 14.33 9.23 -5.38
C GLU A 221 15.23 8.00 -5.55
N GLU A 222 15.93 7.58 -4.50
CA GLU A 222 16.76 6.36 -4.48
C GLU A 222 15.94 5.11 -4.77
N VAL A 223 14.75 4.97 -4.16
CA VAL A 223 13.86 3.83 -4.39
C VAL A 223 13.32 3.86 -5.83
N ARG A 224 12.88 5.02 -6.32
CA ARG A 224 12.40 5.19 -7.70
C ARG A 224 13.48 4.78 -8.70
N ASP A 225 14.69 5.27 -8.51
CA ASP A 225 15.82 5.02 -9.42
C ASP A 225 16.27 3.56 -9.34
N SER A 226 16.30 2.97 -8.14
CA SER A 226 16.54 1.53 -7.98
C SER A 226 15.52 0.67 -8.74
N ILE A 227 14.23 1.05 -8.72
CA ILE A 227 13.17 0.32 -9.45
C ILE A 227 13.32 0.49 -10.96
N ARG A 228 13.67 1.71 -11.42
CA ARG A 228 13.95 2.00 -12.84
C ARG A 228 15.10 1.14 -13.34
N ASP A 229 16.22 1.16 -12.62
CA ASP A 229 17.50 0.63 -13.11
C ASP A 229 17.59 -0.88 -12.94
N LYS A 230 17.02 -1.45 -11.87
CA LYS A 230 17.18 -2.87 -11.52
C LYS A 230 15.97 -3.75 -11.85
N SER A 231 14.75 -3.20 -11.86
CA SER A 231 13.52 -4.01 -11.97
C SER A 231 12.76 -3.80 -13.29
N LEU A 232 12.49 -2.56 -13.68
CA LEU A 232 11.62 -2.26 -14.85
C LEU A 232 12.38 -2.02 -16.15
N GLY A 233 13.59 -1.44 -16.08
CA GLY A 233 14.28 -0.90 -17.22
C GLY A 233 13.73 0.46 -17.69
N ASN A 234 14.55 1.22 -18.40
CA ASN A 234 14.29 2.63 -18.71
C ASN A 234 13.01 2.84 -19.56
N LYS A 235 12.81 2.02 -20.61
CA LYS A 235 11.66 2.18 -21.52
C LYS A 235 10.33 2.05 -20.78
N MET A 236 10.14 0.95 -20.05
CA MET A 236 8.91 0.70 -19.30
C MET A 236 8.71 1.71 -18.18
N PHE A 237 9.79 2.13 -17.53
CA PHE A 237 9.73 3.18 -16.51
C PHE A 237 9.19 4.49 -17.09
N VAL A 238 9.72 4.95 -18.23
CA VAL A 238 9.27 6.20 -18.87
C VAL A 238 7.79 6.13 -19.23
N GLU A 239 7.33 5.01 -19.77
CA GLU A 239 5.91 4.79 -20.10
C GLU A 239 5.03 4.95 -18.85
N VAL A 240 5.28 4.20 -17.78
CA VAL A 240 4.47 4.25 -16.55
C VAL A 240 4.58 5.62 -15.86
N TYR A 241 5.77 6.22 -15.82
CA TYR A 241 5.97 7.54 -15.20
C TYR A 241 5.23 8.65 -15.96
N SER A 242 5.20 8.56 -17.29
CA SER A 242 4.42 9.48 -18.14
C SER A 242 2.91 9.28 -17.94
N GLU A 243 2.45 8.04 -17.81
CA GLU A 243 1.06 7.71 -17.52
C GLU A 243 0.63 8.30 -16.17
N ILE A 244 1.46 8.15 -15.13
CA ILE A 244 1.23 8.76 -13.82
C ILE A 244 1.11 10.29 -13.96
N ARG A 245 2.08 10.93 -14.61
CA ARG A 245 2.08 12.39 -14.84
C ARG A 245 0.80 12.85 -15.55
N ASN A 246 0.43 12.17 -16.64
CA ASN A 246 -0.76 12.49 -17.43
C ASN A 246 -2.04 12.27 -16.62
N SER A 247 -2.16 11.15 -15.90
CA SER A 247 -3.32 10.86 -15.06
C SER A 247 -3.53 11.87 -13.92
N LEU A 248 -2.45 12.41 -13.35
CA LEU A 248 -2.51 13.45 -12.32
C LEU A 248 -2.89 14.80 -12.92
N ARG A 249 -2.34 15.14 -14.10
CA ARG A 249 -2.71 16.33 -14.86
C ARG A 249 -4.18 16.33 -15.23
N THR A 250 -4.68 15.25 -15.84
CA THR A 250 -6.10 15.12 -16.23
C THR A 250 -7.04 15.21 -15.03
N LYS A 251 -6.70 14.58 -13.89
CA LYS A 251 -7.46 14.72 -12.64
C LYS A 251 -7.45 16.14 -12.09
N ARG A 252 -6.36 16.88 -12.25
CA ARG A 252 -6.26 18.29 -11.82
C ARG A 252 -7.10 19.20 -12.74
N ASP A 253 -7.00 19.00 -14.04
CA ASP A 253 -7.72 19.80 -15.03
C ASP A 253 -9.22 19.51 -15.01
N LYS A 254 -9.62 18.25 -14.78
CA LYS A 254 -11.02 17.87 -14.52
C LYS A 254 -11.57 18.62 -13.30
N ARG A 255 -10.87 18.62 -12.17
CA ARG A 255 -11.28 19.38 -10.97
C ARG A 255 -11.41 20.87 -11.27
N LYS A 256 -10.45 21.50 -11.97
CA LYS A 256 -10.53 22.92 -12.36
C LYS A 256 -11.75 23.21 -13.26
N ARG A 257 -12.03 22.34 -14.22
CA ARG A 257 -13.20 22.48 -15.12
C ARG A 257 -14.51 22.35 -14.36
N GLU A 258 -14.64 21.34 -13.49
CA GLU A 258 -15.81 21.15 -12.64
C GLU A 258 -16.04 22.35 -11.73
N GLU A 259 -14.98 22.94 -11.17
CA GLU A 259 -15.09 24.15 -10.35
C GLU A 259 -15.59 25.37 -11.14
N LYS A 260 -15.08 25.57 -12.37
CA LYS A 260 -15.56 26.62 -13.26
C LYS A 260 -17.01 26.41 -13.67
N LEU A 261 -17.39 25.17 -13.99
CA LEU A 261 -18.77 24.81 -14.35
C LEU A 261 -19.72 25.06 -13.18
N MET A 262 -19.35 24.65 -11.96
CA MET A 262 -20.14 24.89 -10.76
C MET A 262 -20.35 26.39 -10.49
N ALA A 263 -19.39 27.25 -10.83
CA ALA A 263 -19.54 28.69 -10.71
C ALA A 263 -20.64 29.26 -11.63
N VAL A 264 -20.86 28.63 -12.80
CA VAL A 264 -21.87 29.04 -13.77
C VAL A 264 -23.22 28.39 -13.48
N VAL A 265 -23.25 27.07 -13.26
CA VAL A 265 -24.48 26.29 -13.06
C VAL A 265 -25.13 26.56 -11.71
N ASN A 266 -24.34 26.80 -10.65
CA ASN A 266 -24.87 27.08 -9.31
C ASN A 266 -23.97 28.07 -8.55
N PRO A 267 -24.12 29.38 -8.80
CA PRO A 267 -23.27 30.40 -8.21
C PRO A 267 -23.38 30.46 -6.68
N GLU A 268 -24.56 30.22 -6.11
CA GLU A 268 -24.76 30.19 -4.66
C GLU A 268 -23.97 29.06 -3.98
N ARG A 269 -24.00 27.85 -4.54
CA ARG A 269 -23.25 26.70 -4.00
C ARG A 269 -21.75 26.94 -4.10
N ASN A 270 -21.28 27.58 -5.17
CA ASN A 270 -19.88 27.99 -5.31
C ASN A 270 -19.49 29.07 -4.28
N ALA A 271 -20.34 30.07 -4.05
CA ALA A 271 -20.12 31.10 -3.04
C ALA A 271 -20.07 30.50 -1.63
N LYS A 272 -21.02 29.62 -1.26
CA LYS A 272 -21.02 28.87 0.01
C LYS A 272 -19.73 28.06 0.19
N ARG A 273 -19.25 27.40 -0.87
CA ARG A 273 -17.96 26.67 -0.85
C ARG A 273 -16.78 27.61 -0.60
N LYS A 274 -16.71 28.76 -1.27
CA LYS A 274 -15.65 29.76 -1.07
C LYS A 274 -15.66 30.31 0.36
N LEU A 275 -16.83 30.62 0.91
CA LEU A 275 -16.98 31.05 2.31
C LEU A 275 -16.46 30.00 3.30
N ARG A 276 -16.78 28.71 3.08
CA ARG A 276 -16.28 27.60 3.90
C ARG A 276 -14.76 27.41 3.81
N LEU A 277 -14.17 27.61 2.63
CA LEU A 277 -12.72 27.57 2.45
C LEU A 277 -12.05 28.75 3.17
N ALA A 278 -12.61 29.95 3.04
CA ALA A 278 -12.10 31.14 3.72
C ALA A 278 -12.16 31.00 5.25
N SER A 279 -13.26 30.46 5.80
CA SER A 279 -13.39 30.21 7.24
C SER A 279 -12.37 29.18 7.74
N LYS A 280 -12.16 28.08 6.99
CA LYS A 280 -11.13 27.07 7.30
C LYS A 280 -9.72 27.69 7.28
N ASN A 281 -9.40 28.51 6.28
CA ASN A 281 -8.10 29.18 6.18
C ASN A 281 -7.88 30.17 7.32
N LYS A 282 -8.91 30.95 7.69
CA LYS A 282 -8.87 31.86 8.85
C LYS A 282 -8.61 31.11 10.15
N ALA A 283 -9.31 29.99 10.37
CA ALA A 283 -9.09 29.13 11.53
C ALA A 283 -7.67 28.54 11.56
N ASN A 284 -7.16 28.07 10.41
CA ASN A 284 -5.82 27.52 10.31
C ASN A 284 -4.73 28.59 10.56
N LYS A 285 -4.91 29.81 10.03
CA LYS A 285 -4.03 30.96 10.32
C LYS A 285 -4.02 31.29 11.81
N LYS A 286 -5.19 31.32 12.46
CA LYS A 286 -5.30 31.53 13.91
C LYS A 286 -4.52 30.46 14.70
N ARG A 287 -4.69 29.18 14.37
CA ARG A 287 -3.95 28.06 14.99
C ARG A 287 -2.43 28.21 14.84
N ARG A 288 -1.94 28.55 13.64
CA ARG A 288 -0.50 28.80 13.41
C ARG A 288 0.02 29.95 14.25
N MET A 289 -0.70 31.08 14.33
CA MET A 289 -0.28 32.21 15.15
C MET A 289 -0.27 31.88 16.65
N THR A 290 -1.27 31.15 17.15
CA THR A 290 -1.30 30.71 18.55
C THR A 290 -0.15 29.76 18.86
N SER A 291 0.14 28.80 17.98
CA SER A 291 1.27 27.89 18.10
C SER A 291 2.61 28.63 18.12
N MET A 292 2.82 29.61 17.23
CA MET A 292 4.03 30.45 17.20
C MET A 292 4.19 31.32 18.46
N LYS A 293 3.08 31.80 19.05
CA LYS A 293 3.11 32.54 20.31
C LYS A 293 3.51 31.63 21.48
N LEU A 294 2.90 30.45 21.60
CA LEU A 294 3.22 29.47 22.64
C LEU A 294 4.68 29.00 22.55
N SER A 295 5.20 28.74 21.34
CA SER A 295 6.60 28.35 21.16
C SER A 295 7.59 29.46 21.50
N ARG A 296 7.22 30.74 21.32
CA ARG A 296 8.03 31.87 21.77
C ARG A 296 8.08 31.97 23.30
N TRP A 297 6.96 31.67 23.96
CA TRP A 297 6.84 31.73 25.42
C TRP A 297 7.53 30.55 26.11
N ALA A 298 7.62 29.39 25.45
CA ALA A 298 8.33 28.23 25.98
C ALA A 298 9.87 28.34 25.89
N CYS A 299 10.40 29.32 25.15
CA CYS A 299 11.83 29.59 25.02
C CYS A 299 12.27 30.87 25.77
N SER A 300 11.37 31.48 26.57
CA SER A 300 11.67 32.60 27.50
C SER A 300 11.58 32.10 28.92
#